data_AF-A0A417S5I9-F1
#
_entry.id   AF-A0A417S5I9-F1
#
_cell.length_a   1.000
_cell.length_b   1.000
_cell.length_c   1.000
_cell.angle_alpha   90.00
_cell.angle_beta   90.00
_cell.angle_gamma   90.00
#
_symmetry.space_group_name_H-M   'P 1'
#
loop_
_entity.id
_entity.type
_entity.pdbx_description
1 polymer ?
#
loop_
_entity_poly.entity_id
_entity_poly.type
_entity_poly.pdbx_seq_one_letter_code
_entity_poly.pdbx_strand_id
1 'polypeptide(L)' 'MRESKSLEQKIIVRCKNCGWRIFDKVTMTTGVIELKCPNCHRVVEVDLSLRKGTVKYRLTRSSNRANN' A
#
# COMPACT_ATOMS: atom_id res chain seq x y z
N MET A 1 -31.62 7.28 -5.34
CA MET A 1 -30.67 6.38 -4.64
C MET A 1 -29.26 6.86 -4.94
N ARG A 2 -28.50 7.31 -3.93
CA ARG A 2 -27.09 7.70 -4.16
C ARG A 2 -26.24 6.43 -4.08
N GLU A 3 -25.71 5.99 -5.21
CA GLU A 3 -24.68 4.95 -5.24
C GLU A 3 -23.51 5.39 -4.36
N SER A 4 -23.37 4.70 -3.23
CA SER A 4 -22.17 4.80 -2.41
C SER A 4 -21.08 4.11 -3.20
N LYS A 5 -20.36 4.85 -4.06
CA LYS A 5 -19.17 4.36 -4.74
C LYS A 5 -18.34 3.62 -3.70
N SER A 6 -18.26 2.29 -3.81
CA SER A 6 -17.39 1.49 -2.97
C SER A 6 -15.98 2.03 -3.19
N LEU A 7 -15.48 2.75 -2.19
CA LEU A 7 -14.15 3.33 -2.21
C LEU A 7 -13.16 2.17 -2.09
N GLU A 8 -12.92 1.47 -3.20
CA GLU A 8 -11.91 0.41 -3.29
C GLU A 8 -10.53 1.04 -3.11
N GLN A 9 -10.13 1.21 -1.86
CA GLN A 9 -8.80 1.69 -1.51
C GLN A 9 -7.85 0.50 -1.58
N LYS A 10 -7.21 0.31 -2.74
CA LYS A 10 -6.11 -0.65 -2.87
C LYS A 10 -4.85 -0.11 -2.21
N ILE A 11 -4.49 -0.67 -1.06
CA ILE A 11 -3.27 -0.35 -0.31
C ILE A 11 -2.35 -1.55 -0.34
N ILE A 12 -1.15 -1.37 -0.89
CA ILE A 12 -0.14 -2.42 -0.97
C ILE A 12 0.54 -2.52 0.39
N VAL A 13 0.40 -3.67 1.04
CA VAL A 13 1.09 -3.95 2.31
C VAL A 13 2.43 -4.60 2.01
N ARG A 14 3.49 -3.99 2.53
CA ARG A 14 4.87 -4.48 2.41
C ARG A 14 5.42 -4.86 3.78
N CYS A 15 6.25 -5.90 3.78
CA CYS A 15 7.00 -6.32 4.95
C CYS A 15 7.94 -5.20 5.41
N LYS A 16 7.87 -4.80 6.68
CA LYS A 16 8.77 -3.78 7.26
C LYS A 16 10.23 -4.22 7.26
N ASN A 17 10.51 -5.53 7.28
CA ASN A 17 11.86 -6.07 7.37
C ASN A 17 12.58 -6.20 6.01
N CYS A 18 11.88 -6.54 4.94
CA CYS A 18 12.51 -6.85 3.65
C CYS A 18 11.83 -6.15 2.45
N GLY A 19 10.78 -5.37 2.67
CA GLY A 19 10.06 -4.67 1.59
C GLY A 19 9.20 -5.57 0.70
N TRP A 20 9.19 -6.90 0.93
CA TRP A 20 8.38 -7.84 0.16
C TRP A 20 6.89 -7.49 0.26
N ARG A 21 6.19 -7.49 -0.87
CA ARG A 21 4.74 -7.28 -0.91
C ARG A 21 4.05 -8.53 -0.39
N ILE A 22 3.36 -8.42 0.74
CA ILE A 22 2.72 -9.58 1.37
C ILE A 22 1.31 -9.77 0.84
N PHE A 23 0.50 -8.71 0.86
CA PHE A 23 -0.86 -8.71 0.33
C PHE A 23 -1.31 -7.27 0.00
N ASP A 24 -2.46 -7.15 -0.66
CA ASP A 24 -3.12 -5.87 -0.85
C ASP A 24 -4.38 -5.81 0.01
N LYS A 25 -4.52 -4.74 0.78
CA LYS A 25 -5.79 -4.42 1.43
C LYS A 25 -6.72 -3.83 0.37
N VAL A 26 -7.86 -4.47 0.14
CA VAL A 26 -8.90 -4.04 -0.82
C VAL A 26 -10.17 -3.54 -0.13
N THR A 27 -10.46 -4.05 1.07
CA THR A 27 -11.63 -3.67 1.88
C THR A 27 -11.24 -2.71 3.00
N MET A 28 -12.18 -1.88 3.44
CA MET A 28 -12.03 -0.94 4.56
C MET A 28 -12.01 -1.64 5.92
N THR A 29 -11.00 -2.46 6.18
CA THR A 29 -10.78 -3.12 7.47
C THR A 29 -9.83 -2.29 8.33
N THR A 30 -10.05 -2.28 9.64
CA THR A 30 -9.18 -1.67 10.66
C THR A 30 -8.72 -2.75 11.64
N GLY A 31 -7.61 -2.50 12.33
CA GLY A 31 -7.04 -3.45 13.29
C GLY A 31 -5.61 -3.85 12.94
N VAL A 32 -4.98 -4.50 13.89
CA VAL A 32 -3.60 -4.98 13.78
C VAL A 32 -3.62 -6.48 13.55
N ILE A 33 -2.83 -6.94 12.58
CA ILE A 33 -2.66 -8.37 12.30
C ILE A 33 -1.17 -8.75 12.39
N GLU A 34 -0.93 -9.96 12.87
CA GLU A 34 0.39 -10.58 12.86
C GLU A 34 0.42 -11.67 11.79
N LEU A 35 1.44 -11.63 10.93
CA LEU A 35 1.59 -12.63 9.88
C LEU A 35 3.06 -12.90 9.58
N LYS A 36 3.34 -14.11 9.10
CA LYS A 36 4.68 -14.51 8.68
C LYS A 36 4.96 -14.01 7.25
N CYS A 37 6.06 -13.29 7.05
CA CYS A 37 6.48 -12.89 5.71
C CYS A 37 6.99 -14.12 4.93
N PRO A 38 6.54 -14.37 3.69
CA PRO A 38 6.99 -15.50 2.89
C PRO A 38 8.46 -15.40 2.44
N ASN A 39 9.04 -14.19 2.43
CA ASN A 39 10.41 -13.97 1.95
C ASN A 39 11.45 -14.02 3.08
N CYS A 40 11.23 -13.34 4.21
CA CYS A 40 12.19 -13.31 5.32
C CYS A 40 11.82 -14.22 6.50
N HIS A 41 10.67 -14.91 6.42
CA HIS A 41 10.14 -15.82 7.44
C HIS A 41 9.96 -15.23 8.85
N ARG A 42 10.07 -13.91 9.01
CA ARG A 42 9.80 -13.21 10.27
C ARG A 42 8.31 -12.93 10.41
N VAL A 43 7.83 -13.00 11.65
CA VAL A 43 6.51 -12.50 12.01
C VAL A 43 6.56 -10.97 11.96
N VAL A 44 5.61 -10.36 11.27
CA VAL A 44 5.49 -8.92 11.14
C VAL A 44 4.11 -8.47 11.55
N GLU A 45 4.09 -7.40 12.35
CA GLU A 45 2.89 -6.72 12.79
C GLU A 45 2.54 -5.61 11.78
N VAL A 46 1.34 -5.73 11.21
CA VAL A 46 0.80 -4.81 10.20
C VAL A 46 -0.47 -4.17 10.74
N ASP A 47 -0.47 -2.84 10.80
CA ASP A 47 -1.66 -2.05 11.09
C ASP A 47 -2.45 -1.80 9.79
N LEU A 48 -3.67 -2.37 9.73
CA LEU A 48 -4.60 -2.18 8.62
C LEU A 48 -5.30 -0.84 8.69
N SER A 49 -5.21 -0.10 9.80
CA SER A 49 -5.85 1.21 9.97
C SER A 49 -5.23 2.29 9.08
N LEU A 50 -4.05 2.02 8.51
CA LEU A 50 -3.43 2.84 7.48
C LEU A 50 -4.39 3.00 6.30
N ARG A 51 -4.90 4.23 6.15
CA ARG A 51 -5.61 4.69 4.96
C ARG A 51 -4.60 5.41 4.08
N LYS A 52 -4.78 5.40 2.76
CA LYS A 52 -4.08 6.35 1.89
C LYS A 52 -4.52 7.75 2.31
N GLY A 53 -3.80 8.38 3.24
CA GLY A 53 -3.83 9.81 3.43
C GLY A 53 -3.53 10.45 2.08
N THR A 54 -4.32 11.46 1.71
CA THR A 54 -4.28 12.23 0.45
C THR A 54 -3.01 11.99 -0.34
N VAL A 55 -3.13 11.21 -1.42
CA VAL A 55 -2.01 10.83 -2.30
C VAL A 55 -1.30 12.11 -2.76
N LYS A 56 -0.13 12.43 -2.20
CA LYS A 56 0.79 13.39 -2.82
C LYS A 56 1.49 12.66 -3.94
N TYR A 57 0.91 12.71 -5.15
CA TYR A 57 1.62 12.30 -6.35
C TYR A 57 2.90 13.14 -6.43
N ARG A 58 4.07 12.51 -6.40
CA ARG A 58 5.33 13.19 -6.73
C ARG A 58 5.45 13.08 -8.24
N LEU A 59 5.12 14.16 -8.96
CA LEU A 59 5.38 14.27 -10.39
C LEU A 59 6.90 14.12 -10.61
N THR A 60 7.36 12.94 -11.02
CA THR A 60 8.73 12.77 -11.51
C THR A 60 8.75 13.29 -12.94
N ARG A 61 9.23 14.53 -13.11
CA ARG A 61 9.48 15.10 -14.44
C ARG A 61 10.66 14.35 -15.03
N SER A 62 10.41 13.40 -15.92
CA SER A 62 11.48 12.81 -16.74
C SER A 62 11.98 13.91 -17.68
N SER A 63 13.12 14.54 -17.33
CA SER A 63 13.83 15.40 -18.27
C SER A 63 14.35 14.54 -19.41
N ASN A 64 13.56 14.42 -20.48
CA ASN A 64 14.07 14.00 -21.78
C ASN A 64 15.03 15.09 -22.25
N ARG A 65 16.32 14.86 -21.97
CA ARG A 65 17.43 15.62 -22.53
C ARG A 65 17.57 15.19 -23.99
N ALA A 66 16.73 15.74 -24.86
CA ALA A 66 16.94 15.70 -26.29
C ALA A 66 18.13 16.62 -26.58
N ASN A 67 19.31 16.02 -26.76
CA ASN A 67 20.48 16.71 -27.28
C ASN A 67 20.21 17.01 -28.76
N ASN A 68 20.29 18.28 -29.14
CA ASN A 68 20.58 18.71 -30.50
C ASN A 68 21.95 19.39 -30.49
#